data_AF-A0A7R9W4C7-F1
#
_entry.id   AF-A0A7R9W4C7-F1
#
_cell.length_a   1.000
_cell.length_b   1.000
_cell.length_c   1.000
_cell.angle_alpha   90.00
_cell.angle_beta   90.00
_cell.angle_gamma   90.00
#
_symmetry.space_group_name_H-M   'P 1'
#
loop_
_entity.id
_entity.type
_entity.pdbx_description
1 polymer ?
#
loop_
_entity_poly.entity_id
_entity_poly.type
_entity_poly.pdbx_seq_one_letter_code
_entity_poly.pdbx_strand_id
1 'polypeptide(L)'
;SIIMAAEDHDQFYVRYYVGHKGKFGHEFMEVEFRPDGKLRYANNSNYKSDTIIRKEAKVGKIVIDELRRIIDESEIMKEDDSVWPEPDEGGRQELEVVMNGEHISFTCAKIGSLLD
;
A
#
# COMPACT_ATOMS: atom_id res chain seq x y z
N SER A 1 -26.00 0.97 28.45
CA SER A 1 -25.64 1.27 27.06
C SER A 1 -24.24 0.74 26.81
N ILE A 2 -24.13 -0.49 26.29
CA ILE A 2 -22.86 -1.18 26.04
C ILE A 2 -22.74 -1.33 24.52
N ILE A 3 -22.33 -0.25 23.84
CA ILE A 3 -22.08 -0.27 22.38
C ILE A 3 -20.86 0.62 22.06
N MET A 4 -19.81 0.59 22.88
CA MET A 4 -18.59 1.40 22.61
C MET A 4 -17.30 0.59 22.56
N ALA A 5 -17.36 -0.74 22.52
CA ALA A 5 -16.16 -1.58 22.54
C ALA A 5 -15.92 -2.42 21.26
N ALA A 6 -16.74 -2.26 20.21
CA ALA A 6 -16.70 -3.11 19.03
C ALA A 6 -16.08 -2.47 17.77
N GLU A 7 -15.78 -1.16 17.75
CA GLU A 7 -15.54 -0.45 16.48
C GLU A 7 -14.07 -0.09 16.16
N ASP A 8 -13.13 -0.22 17.09
CA ASP A 8 -11.74 0.22 16.82
C ASP A 8 -10.80 -0.92 16.39
N HIS A 9 -11.07 -2.16 16.83
CA HIS A 9 -10.21 -3.32 16.53
C HIS A 9 -10.40 -3.89 15.11
N ASP A 10 -11.40 -3.44 14.36
CA ASP A 10 -11.74 -4.01 13.05
C ASP A 10 -11.36 -3.09 11.85
N GLN A 11 -10.74 -1.94 12.12
CA GLN A 11 -10.26 -1.08 11.04
C GLN A 11 -9.08 -1.74 10.32
N PHE A 12 -9.27 -1.98 9.02
CA PHE A 12 -8.24 -2.51 8.12
C PHE A 12 -8.07 -1.59 6.91
N TYR A 13 -6.86 -1.10 6.71
CA TYR A 13 -6.46 -0.33 5.55
C TYR A 13 -5.09 -0.78 5.10
N VAL A 14 -4.90 -0.94 3.80
CA VAL A 14 -3.56 -1.08 3.23
C VAL A 14 -3.49 -0.34 1.91
N ARG A 15 -2.44 0.45 1.74
CA ARG A 15 -2.08 1.13 0.49
C ARG A 15 -0.62 0.87 0.19
N TYR A 16 -0.35 0.52 -1.05
CA TYR A 16 1.00 0.41 -1.57
C TYR A 16 1.13 1.25 -2.84
N TYR A 17 2.17 2.08 -2.88
CA TYR A 17 2.54 2.90 -4.02
C TYR A 17 3.98 2.61 -4.39
N VAL A 18 4.26 2.53 -5.69
CA VAL A 18 5.61 2.56 -6.24
C VAL A 18 5.62 3.43 -7.49
N GLY A 19 6.57 4.33 -7.59
CA GLY A 19 6.68 5.16 -8.77
C GLY A 19 7.94 6.00 -8.82
N HIS A 20 8.19 6.57 -9.99
CA HIS A 20 9.32 7.47 -10.22
C HIS A 20 8.94 8.53 -11.25
N LYS A 21 9.64 9.66 -11.20
CA LYS A 21 9.50 10.73 -12.20
C LYS A 21 10.70 10.68 -13.14
N GLY A 22 10.53 10.00 -14.27
CA GLY A 22 11.55 9.92 -15.31
C GLY A 22 11.43 11.05 -16.35
N LYS A 23 12.31 11.00 -17.35
CA LYS A 23 12.31 11.92 -18.51
C LYS A 23 10.97 11.97 -19.25
N PHE A 24 10.21 10.89 -19.21
CA PHE A 24 8.95 10.72 -19.94
C PHE A 24 7.70 10.94 -19.06
N GLY A 25 7.87 11.52 -17.87
CA GLY A 25 6.79 11.83 -16.95
C GLY A 25 6.78 10.91 -15.72
N HIS A 26 5.62 10.84 -15.07
CA HIS A 26 5.44 10.12 -13.82
C HIS A 26 4.89 8.72 -14.09
N GLU A 27 5.71 7.70 -13.87
CA GLU A 27 5.29 6.31 -13.94
C GLU A 27 5.07 5.77 -12.52
N PHE A 28 3.93 5.12 -12.29
CA PHE A 28 3.60 4.56 -10.99
C PHE A 28 2.60 3.42 -11.06
N MET A 29 2.56 2.64 -10.00
CA MET A 29 1.52 1.68 -9.68
C MET A 29 1.08 1.93 -8.24
N GLU A 30 -0.23 1.96 -8.01
CA GLU A 30 -0.81 2.10 -6.68
C GLU A 30 -2.00 1.14 -6.51
N VAL A 31 -2.05 0.49 -5.35
CA VAL A 31 -3.15 -0.36 -4.94
C VAL A 31 -3.58 0.01 -3.52
N GLU A 32 -4.90 0.09 -3.30
CA GLU A 32 -5.49 0.41 -2.01
C GLU A 32 -6.65 -0.55 -1.71
N PHE A 33 -6.65 -1.10 -0.50
CA PHE A 33 -7.77 -1.83 0.10
C PHE A 33 -8.32 -1.04 1.29
N ARG A 34 -9.61 -0.74 1.25
CA ARG A 34 -10.32 0.00 2.30
C ARG A 34 -11.06 -0.95 3.26
N PRO A 35 -11.41 -0.50 4.47
CA PRO A 35 -12.11 -1.32 5.47
C PRO A 35 -13.43 -1.91 4.95
N ASP A 36 -14.09 -1.20 4.04
CA ASP A 36 -15.36 -1.65 3.48
C ASP A 36 -15.19 -2.75 2.42
N GLY A 37 -13.97 -3.14 2.05
CA GLY A 37 -13.69 -4.09 0.98
C GLY A 37 -13.61 -3.45 -0.41
N LYS A 38 -13.55 -2.12 -0.52
CA LYS A 38 -13.29 -1.45 -1.79
C LYS A 38 -11.79 -1.56 -2.12
N LEU A 39 -11.52 -2.16 -3.28
CA LEU A 39 -10.21 -2.21 -3.92
C LEU A 39 -10.12 -1.09 -4.96
N ARG A 40 -9.07 -0.26 -4.91
CA ARG A 40 -8.70 0.70 -5.95
C ARG A 40 -7.33 0.36 -6.50
N TYR A 41 -7.21 0.38 -7.82
CA TYR A 41 -5.96 0.14 -8.52
C TYR A 41 -5.74 1.24 -9.55
N ALA A 42 -4.54 1.81 -9.56
CA ALA A 42 -4.09 2.74 -10.57
C ALA A 42 -2.71 2.32 -11.09
N ASN A 43 -2.53 2.34 -12.40
CA ASN A 43 -1.23 2.11 -13.02
C ASN A 43 -1.05 3.07 -14.18
N ASN A 44 0.05 3.81 -14.14
CA ASN A 44 0.51 4.68 -15.19
C ASN A 44 1.92 4.25 -15.61
N SER A 45 2.06 3.60 -16.76
CA SER A 45 3.34 3.06 -17.24
C SER A 45 3.85 3.73 -18.51
N ASN A 46 3.23 4.84 -18.97
CA ASN A 46 3.56 5.64 -20.15
C ASN A 46 3.98 4.89 -21.44
N TYR A 47 3.66 3.60 -21.54
CA TYR A 47 4.06 2.74 -22.63
C TYR A 47 3.15 3.00 -23.82
N LYS A 48 3.72 3.44 -24.95
CA LYS A 48 3.01 3.61 -26.23
C LYS A 48 1.74 4.49 -26.16
N SER A 49 1.79 5.58 -25.40
CA SER A 49 0.69 6.55 -25.29
C SER A 49 -0.56 6.02 -24.59
N ASP A 50 -0.43 4.99 -23.74
CA ASP A 50 -1.56 4.45 -23.00
C ASP A 50 -2.13 5.45 -21.99
N THR A 51 -3.45 5.45 -21.85
CA THR A 51 -4.15 6.18 -20.80
C THR A 51 -3.98 5.47 -19.45
N ILE A 52 -3.92 6.24 -18.35
CA ILE A 52 -3.82 5.68 -17.00
C ILE A 52 -4.90 4.61 -16.77
N ILE A 53 -4.48 3.41 -16.40
CA ILE A 53 -5.40 2.33 -16.03
C ILE A 53 -5.90 2.61 -14.62
N ARG A 54 -7.21 2.78 -14.48
CA ARG A 54 -7.89 2.90 -13.19
C ARG A 54 -8.98 1.86 -13.09
N LYS A 55 -8.95 1.07 -12.02
CA LYS A 55 -9.96 0.04 -11.75
C LYS A 55 -10.39 0.13 -10.30
N GLU A 56 -11.68 -0.08 -10.09
CA GLU A 56 -12.25 -0.26 -8.76
C GLU A 56 -13.05 -1.55 -8.74
N ALA A 57 -13.00 -2.26 -7.63
CA ALA A 57 -13.76 -3.48 -7.40
C ALA A 57 -14.16 -3.58 -5.93
N LYS A 58 -15.15 -4.43 -5.65
CA LYS A 58 -15.50 -4.83 -4.28
C LYS A 58 -14.98 -6.26 -4.07
N VAL A 59 -14.14 -6.46 -3.08
CA VAL A 59 -13.65 -7.79 -2.71
C VAL A 59 -14.48 -8.36 -1.55
N GLY A 60 -14.56 -9.69 -1.50
CA GLY A 60 -15.23 -10.37 -0.39
C GLY A 60 -14.37 -10.35 0.88
N LYS A 61 -15.02 -10.57 2.02
CA LYS A 61 -14.35 -10.62 3.34
C LYS A 61 -13.14 -11.58 3.36
N ILE A 62 -13.24 -12.72 2.69
CA ILE A 62 -12.14 -13.69 2.61
C ILE A 62 -10.82 -13.11 2.04
N VAL A 63 -10.91 -12.13 1.13
CA VAL A 63 -9.72 -11.45 0.58
C VAL A 63 -9.14 -10.50 1.62
N ILE A 64 -9.98 -9.77 2.35
CA ILE A 64 -9.55 -8.87 3.42
C ILE A 64 -8.91 -9.64 4.56
N ASP A 65 -9.52 -10.76 4.98
CA ASP A 65 -9.00 -11.63 6.03
C ASP A 65 -7.62 -12.21 5.65
N GLU A 66 -7.44 -12.58 4.39
CA GLU A 66 -6.15 -13.08 3.90
C GLU A 66 -5.07 -11.99 3.84
N LEU A 67 -5.42 -10.76 3.46
CA LEU A 67 -4.49 -9.63 3.53
C LEU A 67 -4.06 -9.34 4.97
N ARG A 68 -4.98 -9.40 5.93
CA ARG A 68 -4.66 -9.28 7.36
C ARG A 68 -3.69 -10.38 7.80
N ARG A 69 -3.93 -11.64 7.41
CA ARG A 69 -3.04 -12.77 7.71
C ARG A 69 -1.64 -12.55 7.16
N ILE A 70 -1.50 -12.10 5.91
CA ILE A 70 -0.20 -11.84 5.27
C ILE A 70 0.55 -10.72 6.00
N ILE A 71 -0.13 -9.62 6.35
CA ILE A 71 0.48 -8.49 7.07
C ILE A 71 0.96 -8.94 8.46
N ASP A 72 0.13 -9.67 9.20
CA ASP A 72 0.47 -10.19 10.54
C ASP A 72 1.67 -11.14 10.49
N GLU A 73 1.66 -12.11 9.57
CA GLU A 73 2.75 -13.09 9.41
C GLU A 73 4.07 -12.45 8.94
N SER A 74 4.01 -11.35 8.19
CA SER A 74 5.21 -10.64 7.74
C SER A 74 5.91 -9.85 8.85
N GLU A 75 5.24 -9.65 9.99
CA GLU A 75 5.69 -8.79 11.10
C GLU A 75 5.97 -7.33 10.72
N ILE A 76 5.55 -6.88 9.52
CA ILE A 76 5.86 -5.54 8.98
C ILE A 76 5.40 -4.38 9.87
N MET A 77 4.38 -4.60 10.71
CA MET A 77 3.88 -3.62 11.68
C MET A 77 4.89 -3.31 12.81
N LYS A 78 5.92 -4.16 12.99
CA LYS A 78 6.96 -4.00 14.01
C LYS A 78 8.21 -3.27 13.49
N GLU A 79 8.27 -2.99 12.20
CA GLU A 79 9.41 -2.36 11.54
C GLU A 79 9.33 -0.83 11.59
N ASP A 80 10.46 -0.18 11.28
CA ASP A 80 10.61 1.27 11.25
C ASP A 80 11.53 1.66 10.08
N ASP A 81 11.12 2.68 9.30
CA ASP A 81 11.81 3.11 8.10
C ASP A 81 12.86 4.21 8.33
N SER A 82 13.11 4.62 9.58
CA SER A 82 14.04 5.73 9.92
C SER A 82 15.48 5.55 9.43
N VAL A 83 15.87 4.32 9.11
CA VAL A 83 17.19 3.96 8.59
C VAL A 83 17.16 3.44 7.15
N TRP A 84 16.00 3.46 6.50
CA TRP A 84 15.86 3.00 5.12
C TRP A 84 16.38 4.06 4.14
N PRO A 85 16.80 3.66 2.92
CA PRO A 85 17.21 4.61 1.90
C PRO A 85 16.08 5.58 1.56
N GLU A 86 16.36 6.88 1.62
CA GLU A 86 15.41 7.93 1.26
C GLU A 86 15.07 7.91 -0.24
N PRO A 87 13.85 8.29 -0.66
CA PRO A 87 13.48 8.37 -2.07
C PRO A 87 14.41 9.25 -2.90
N ASP A 88 14.71 8.81 -4.11
CA ASP A 88 15.62 9.49 -5.02
C ASP A 88 15.08 9.57 -6.47
N GLU A 89 15.95 9.90 -7.44
CA GLU A 89 15.59 9.92 -8.86
C GLU A 89 15.21 8.53 -9.40
N GLY A 90 15.73 7.46 -8.80
CA GLY A 90 15.42 6.07 -9.13
C GLY A 90 14.00 5.66 -8.73
N GLY A 91 13.43 6.33 -7.73
CA GLY A 91 12.02 6.30 -7.41
C GLY A 91 11.70 6.27 -5.93
N ARG A 92 10.43 6.04 -5.64
CA ARG A 92 9.84 5.98 -4.31
C ARG A 92 8.94 4.77 -4.17
N GLN A 93 8.98 4.13 -3.02
CA GLN A 93 7.97 3.21 -2.54
C GLN A 93 7.31 3.78 -1.28
N GLU A 94 6.01 3.55 -1.14
CA GLU A 94 5.25 3.86 0.07
C GLU A 94 4.40 2.66 0.45
N LEU A 95 4.37 2.32 1.73
CA LEU A 95 3.47 1.34 2.30
C LEU A 95 2.77 1.98 3.49
N GLU A 96 1.44 1.94 3.51
CA GLU A 96 0.65 2.44 4.61
C GLU A 96 -0.33 1.35 5.05
N VAL A 97 -0.35 1.04 6.34
CA VAL A 97 -1.18 -0.01 6.91
C VAL A 97 -1.84 0.48 8.19
N VAL A 98 -3.15 0.30 8.30
CA VAL A 98 -3.90 0.43 9.56
C VAL A 98 -4.47 -0.94 9.89
N MET A 99 -4.10 -1.49 11.03
CA MET A 99 -4.59 -2.80 11.48
C MET A 99 -4.48 -2.89 13.00
N ASN A 100 -5.49 -3.48 13.66
CA ASN A 100 -5.49 -3.76 15.10
C ASN A 100 -5.28 -2.53 16.01
N GLY A 101 -5.68 -1.34 15.55
CA GLY A 101 -5.50 -0.07 16.28
C GLY A 101 -4.11 0.55 16.12
N GLU A 102 -3.23 -0.06 15.30
CA GLU A 102 -1.91 0.46 14.95
C GLU A 102 -1.93 1.05 13.53
N HIS A 103 -1.04 2.01 13.29
CA HIS A 103 -0.85 2.66 11.99
C HIS A 103 0.64 2.79 11.71
N ILE A 104 1.08 2.21 10.59
CA ILE A 104 2.41 2.41 10.03
C ILE A 104 2.32 3.14 8.68
N SER A 105 3.31 3.96 8.39
CA SER A 105 3.48 4.61 7.09
C SER A 105 4.96 4.68 6.78
N PHE A 106 5.39 3.85 5.83
CA PHE A 106 6.77 3.77 5.39
C PHE A 106 6.98 4.47 4.06
N THR A 107 8.17 5.03 3.89
CA THR A 107 8.66 5.60 2.64
C THR A 107 10.12 5.22 2.44
N CYS A 108 10.45 4.72 1.25
CA CYS A 108 11.84 4.47 0.89
C CYS A 108 12.10 4.68 -0.61
N ALA A 109 13.37 4.64 -0.98
CA ALA A 109 13.82 4.50 -2.36
C ALA A 109 13.25 3.24 -3.00
N LYS A 110 13.26 3.20 -4.32
CA LYS A 110 12.87 2.00 -5.06
C LYS A 110 13.90 0.89 -4.86
N ILE A 111 13.48 -0.22 -4.27
CA ILE A 111 14.26 -1.45 -4.12
C ILE A 111 14.08 -2.30 -5.39
N GLY A 112 15.17 -2.53 -6.11
CA GLY A 112 15.20 -3.34 -7.33
C GLY A 112 15.58 -4.80 -7.08
N SER A 113 16.42 -5.06 -6.07
CA SER A 113 16.91 -6.39 -5.75
C SER A 113 17.27 -6.55 -4.27
N LEU A 114 17.59 -7.78 -3.84
CA LEU A 114 18.14 -8.05 -2.51
C LEU A 114 19.58 -7.54 -2.33
N LEU A 115 20.27 -7.24 -3.43
CA LEU A 115 21.65 -6.74 -3.40
C LEU A 115 21.73 -5.22 -3.22
N ASP A 116 20.60 -4.54 -3.35
CA ASP A 116 20.48 -3.09 -3.12
C ASP A 116 20.52 -2.81 -1.61
#